data_AF-A0A5M8S7V1-F1
#
_entry.id   AF-A0A5M8S7V1-F1
#
_cell.length_a   1.000
_cell.length_b   1.000
_cell.length_c   1.000
_cell.angle_alpha   90.00
_cell.angle_beta   90.00
_cell.angle_gamma   90.00
#
_symmetry.space_group_name_H-M   'P 1'
#
loop_
_entity.id
_entity.type
_entity.pdbx_description
1 polymer ?
#
loop_
_entity_poly.entity_id
_entity_poly.type
_entity_poly.pdbx_seq_one_letter_code
_entity_poly.pdbx_strand_id
1 'polypeptide(L)'
;MKTLFPASLLFALAAALPAPVSAQQPKVSNAQVKVEALDGGLSATVDRIRHSADRVWIGYQIAALPGHHIAACSDWNHSDNNSDDCCGEFRLEDDQETHVNREPQEPQNVYVLLRYEKASPVRVRIAGAGCRLNAGGVNFSWLPQVTPQDSLALLATLVNQQADDHRVMEGALFAISAHAAPEATSTLVQIATSASSEHLREQAAFWLGVQRGHEGFLALKSLEEKWSGDARLREKLTFDFSQNSDPGAEDELIRMAKNDPEAKVRGQALFWIAQKAGKHATQTLTESIQNDPETDVKKKAVFALSQLPKDEGVPQLIHVAETNTNPAVRKDAYFWLGQSQDPRALAFLEQVLKR
;
A
#
# COMPACT_ATOMS: atom_id res chain seq x y z
N MET A 1 17.38 -64.27 -28.39
CA MET A 1 16.09 -63.60 -28.12
C MET A 1 15.93 -63.43 -26.62
N LYS A 2 16.22 -62.25 -26.07
CA LYS A 2 15.92 -61.89 -24.68
C LYS A 2 14.93 -60.73 -24.73
N THR A 3 13.72 -60.99 -24.25
CA THR A 3 12.58 -60.08 -24.24
C THR A 3 12.75 -59.06 -23.11
N LEU A 4 12.58 -57.78 -23.44
CA LEU A 4 12.51 -56.64 -22.53
C LEU A 4 11.08 -56.52 -21.97
N PHE A 5 10.93 -56.39 -20.65
CA PHE A 5 9.69 -55.95 -20.00
C PHE A 5 9.75 -54.43 -19.78
N PRO A 6 8.65 -53.67 -19.97
CA PRO A 6 8.64 -52.24 -19.71
C PRO A 6 8.40 -51.95 -18.22
N ALA A 7 9.18 -51.02 -17.67
CA ALA A 7 8.98 -50.48 -16.33
C ALA A 7 7.75 -49.56 -16.35
N SER A 8 6.74 -49.88 -15.54
CA SER A 8 5.57 -49.04 -15.31
C SER A 8 5.93 -47.92 -14.33
N LEU A 9 5.88 -46.66 -14.77
CA LEU A 9 5.94 -45.49 -13.89
C LEU A 9 4.62 -45.36 -13.12
N LEU A 10 4.66 -45.62 -11.81
CA LEU A 10 3.61 -45.24 -10.87
C LEU A 10 3.73 -43.75 -10.55
N PHE A 11 2.83 -42.93 -11.11
CA PHE A 11 2.59 -41.58 -10.62
C PHE A 11 1.87 -41.67 -9.27
N ALA A 12 2.58 -41.40 -8.17
CA ALA A 12 1.96 -41.23 -6.87
C ALA A 12 1.26 -39.87 -6.83
N LEU A 13 -0.08 -39.89 -6.92
CA LEU A 13 -0.92 -38.73 -6.65
C LEU A 13 -0.84 -38.42 -5.14
N ALA A 14 -0.02 -37.46 -4.74
CA ALA A 14 -0.01 -36.98 -3.37
C ALA A 14 -1.30 -36.17 -3.12
N ALA A 15 -2.31 -36.83 -2.54
CA ALA A 15 -3.50 -36.14 -2.05
C ALA A 15 -3.08 -35.24 -0.87
N ALA A 16 -3.19 -33.93 -1.04
CA ALA A 16 -3.03 -32.97 0.05
C ALA A 16 -4.16 -33.18 1.06
N LEU A 17 -3.84 -33.77 2.21
CA LEU A 17 -4.80 -33.90 3.32
C LEU A 17 -5.08 -32.50 3.90
N PRO A 18 -6.35 -32.14 4.18
CA PRO A 18 -6.67 -30.89 4.84
C PRO A 18 -6.02 -30.87 6.23
N ALA A 19 -5.31 -29.78 6.53
CA ALA A 19 -4.70 -29.57 7.84
C ALA A 19 -5.77 -29.62 8.96
N PRO A 20 -5.45 -30.15 10.15
CA PRO A 20 -6.41 -30.22 11.25
C PRO A 20 -6.86 -28.80 11.66
N VAL A 21 -8.15 -28.63 11.95
CA VAL A 21 -8.81 -27.37 12.35
C VAL A 21 -8.10 -26.65 13.52
N SER A 22 -7.39 -27.41 14.37
CA SER A 22 -6.59 -26.89 15.49
C SER A 22 -5.37 -26.05 15.04
N ALA A 23 -4.85 -26.27 13.83
CA ALA A 23 -3.64 -25.60 13.33
C ALA A 23 -3.86 -24.13 12.90
N GLN A 24 -5.11 -23.67 12.81
CA GLN A 24 -5.44 -22.30 12.37
C GLN A 24 -5.82 -21.37 13.53
N GLN A 25 -6.09 -21.90 14.74
CA GLN A 25 -6.60 -21.07 15.85
C GLN A 25 -5.48 -20.20 16.47
N PRO A 26 -5.70 -18.88 16.64
CA PRO A 26 -4.73 -18.01 17.30
C PRO A 26 -4.62 -18.33 18.79
N LYS A 27 -3.45 -18.04 19.37
CA LYS A 27 -3.27 -18.02 20.82
C LYS A 27 -3.87 -16.72 21.37
N VAL A 28 -5.05 -16.78 21.97
CA VAL A 28 -5.72 -15.61 22.55
C VAL A 28 -5.60 -15.62 24.08
N SER A 29 -5.14 -14.52 24.66
CA SER A 29 -5.08 -14.26 26.09
C SER A 29 -6.15 -13.25 26.51
N ASN A 30 -6.49 -13.24 27.81
CA ASN A 30 -7.42 -12.29 28.42
C ASN A 30 -8.80 -12.22 27.73
N ALA A 31 -9.36 -13.38 27.37
CA ALA A 31 -10.72 -13.50 26.84
C ALA A 31 -11.28 -14.91 27.00
N GLN A 32 -12.61 -15.01 26.99
CA GLN A 32 -13.27 -16.29 26.73
C GLN A 32 -13.30 -16.51 25.22
N VAL A 33 -12.64 -17.59 24.77
CA VAL A 33 -12.55 -17.94 23.35
C VAL A 33 -13.57 -19.01 23.01
N LYS A 34 -14.39 -18.75 21.99
CA LYS A 34 -15.37 -19.71 21.46
C LYS A 34 -15.06 -19.98 19.98
N VAL A 35 -14.95 -21.24 19.60
CA VAL A 35 -14.85 -21.63 18.19
C VAL A 35 -16.27 -21.85 17.65
N GLU A 36 -16.63 -21.21 16.55
CA GLU A 36 -17.97 -21.28 15.97
C GLU A 36 -17.91 -21.76 14.52
N ALA A 37 -18.74 -22.75 14.18
CA ALA A 37 -18.87 -23.22 12.81
C ALA A 37 -19.57 -22.17 11.92
N LEU A 38 -19.22 -22.16 10.63
CA LEU A 38 -19.84 -21.33 9.61
C LEU A 38 -21.21 -21.90 9.20
N ASP A 39 -22.25 -21.57 9.97
CA ASP A 39 -23.64 -21.92 9.63
C ASP A 39 -24.27 -20.79 8.81
N GLY A 40 -24.76 -21.11 7.61
CA GLY A 40 -25.28 -20.11 6.67
C GLY A 40 -24.22 -19.18 6.04
N GLY A 41 -22.92 -19.52 6.15
CA GLY A 41 -21.81 -18.73 5.62
C GLY A 41 -21.25 -17.68 6.58
N LEU A 42 -20.17 -17.00 6.17
CA LEU A 42 -19.45 -16.06 7.03
C LEU A 42 -20.32 -14.89 7.49
N SER A 43 -20.98 -14.19 6.57
CA SER A 43 -21.77 -12.99 6.91
C SER A 43 -22.92 -13.29 7.86
N ALA A 44 -23.64 -14.41 7.67
CA ALA A 44 -24.72 -14.84 8.56
C ALA A 44 -24.18 -15.22 9.95
N THR A 45 -23.04 -15.90 10.00
CA THR A 45 -22.39 -16.26 11.26
C THR A 45 -21.91 -15.03 12.03
N VAL A 46 -21.26 -14.08 11.35
CA VAL A 46 -20.84 -12.79 11.94
C VAL A 46 -22.04 -12.02 12.46
N ASP A 47 -23.13 -11.96 11.69
CA ASP A 47 -24.37 -11.29 12.09
C ASP A 47 -25.00 -11.91 13.34
N ARG A 48 -25.02 -13.24 13.43
CA ARG A 48 -25.51 -13.93 14.63
C ARG A 48 -24.64 -13.62 15.86
N ILE A 49 -23.31 -13.65 15.71
CA ILE A 49 -22.39 -13.43 16.83
C ILE A 49 -22.46 -12.01 17.36
N ARG A 50 -22.46 -11.00 16.47
CA ARG A 50 -22.51 -9.58 16.87
C ARG A 50 -23.79 -9.19 17.61
N HIS A 51 -24.88 -9.94 17.44
CA HIS A 51 -26.14 -9.77 18.17
C HIS A 51 -26.22 -10.59 19.46
N SER A 52 -25.29 -11.51 19.70
CA SER A 52 -25.30 -12.41 20.88
C SER A 52 -24.57 -11.85 22.11
N ALA A 53 -23.82 -10.75 21.94
CA ALA A 53 -23.06 -10.11 23.02
C ALA A 53 -22.95 -8.59 22.79
N ASP A 54 -22.86 -7.82 23.88
CA ASP A 54 -22.70 -6.35 23.81
C ASP A 54 -21.35 -5.93 23.21
N ARG A 55 -20.28 -6.72 23.43
CA ARG A 55 -18.93 -6.49 22.91
C ARG A 55 -18.32 -7.82 22.53
N VAL A 56 -17.79 -7.92 21.31
CA VAL A 56 -17.16 -9.16 20.82
C VAL A 56 -16.09 -8.87 19.78
N TRP A 57 -15.00 -9.64 19.84
CA TRP A 57 -14.07 -9.84 18.74
C TRP A 57 -14.46 -11.07 17.93
N ILE A 58 -14.49 -10.94 16.62
CA ILE A 58 -14.66 -12.06 15.70
C ILE A 58 -13.41 -12.16 14.85
N GLY A 59 -12.72 -13.30 14.91
CA GLY A 59 -11.49 -13.54 14.20
C GLY A 59 -11.59 -14.70 13.22
N TYR A 60 -10.93 -14.58 12.07
CA TYR A 60 -10.71 -15.69 11.14
C TYR A 60 -9.37 -15.54 10.42
N GLN A 61 -8.91 -16.60 9.75
CA GLN A 61 -7.64 -16.62 9.03
C GLN A 61 -7.86 -16.56 7.51
N ILE A 62 -7.00 -15.83 6.81
CA ILE A 62 -6.88 -15.84 5.35
C ILE A 62 -5.42 -16.11 4.93
N ALA A 63 -5.22 -16.59 3.71
CA ALA A 63 -3.90 -16.60 3.08
C ALA A 63 -3.53 -15.16 2.69
N ALA A 64 -2.32 -14.74 3.04
CA ALA A 64 -1.82 -13.41 2.72
C ALA A 64 -1.05 -13.40 1.40
N LEU A 65 -1.10 -12.27 0.70
CA LEU A 65 -0.36 -12.09 -0.54
C LEU A 65 1.15 -12.31 -0.31
N PRO A 66 1.87 -13.08 -1.16
CA PRO A 66 3.31 -13.28 -1.00
C PRO A 66 4.08 -11.95 -1.08
N GLY A 67 5.16 -11.81 -0.29
CA GLY A 67 5.92 -10.55 -0.19
C GLY A 67 5.14 -9.45 0.53
N HIS A 68 3.96 -9.76 1.09
CA HIS A 68 3.21 -8.81 1.89
C HIS A 68 3.84 -8.65 3.26
N HIS A 69 4.42 -7.47 3.45
CA HIS A 69 4.97 -6.98 4.69
C HIS A 69 3.84 -6.47 5.58
N ILE A 70 3.40 -7.29 6.54
CA ILE A 70 2.47 -6.84 7.59
C ILE A 70 3.29 -6.44 8.80
N ALA A 71 3.42 -5.13 8.98
CA ALA A 71 3.68 -4.58 10.29
C ALA A 71 2.39 -4.75 11.10
N ALA A 72 2.22 -5.87 11.79
CA ALA A 72 1.08 -6.15 12.67
C ALA A 72 1.10 -5.26 13.93
N CYS A 73 1.62 -4.04 13.83
CA CYS A 73 1.93 -3.13 14.93
C CYS A 73 1.79 -1.65 14.54
N SER A 74 1.40 -1.28 13.32
CA SER A 74 1.45 0.12 12.91
C SER A 74 0.20 0.58 12.18
N ASP A 75 -0.33 1.72 12.64
CA ASP A 75 -1.08 2.65 11.81
C ASP A 75 -0.25 2.95 10.56
N TRP A 76 -0.86 2.83 9.39
CA TRP A 76 -0.27 3.26 8.13
C TRP A 76 -0.27 4.79 8.06
N ASN A 77 0.61 5.42 8.84
CA ASN A 77 1.00 6.81 8.69
C ASN A 77 2.53 6.88 8.69
N HIS A 78 3.11 7.66 7.79
CA HIS A 78 4.53 7.64 7.40
C HIS A 78 5.57 7.78 8.55
N SER A 79 6.80 7.33 8.21
CA SER A 79 8.14 7.54 8.81
C SER A 79 8.49 6.82 10.12
N ASP A 80 9.33 5.77 10.06
CA ASP A 80 10.73 5.80 10.53
C ASP A 80 11.41 4.42 10.48
N ASN A 81 12.74 4.40 10.24
CA ASN A 81 13.59 3.21 10.18
C ASN A 81 14.32 2.97 11.53
N ASN A 82 14.04 1.85 12.25
CA ASN A 82 15.01 1.12 13.12
C ASN A 82 14.41 -0.16 13.76
N SER A 83 14.99 -1.35 13.61
CA SER A 83 14.42 -2.68 13.95
C SER A 83 14.39 -3.11 15.45
N ASP A 84 13.33 -3.84 15.93
CA ASP A 84 13.37 -5.07 16.82
C ASP A 84 12.00 -5.72 17.27
N ASP A 85 11.47 -6.78 16.59
CA ASP A 85 10.48 -7.91 16.89
C ASP A 85 8.94 -7.81 17.23
N CYS A 86 8.01 -7.93 16.25
CA CYS A 86 6.58 -7.52 16.39
C CYS A 86 5.62 -8.58 16.94
N CYS A 87 5.99 -9.85 16.95
CA CYS A 87 5.04 -10.93 17.21
C CYS A 87 5.29 -11.54 18.59
N GLY A 88 4.96 -10.77 19.62
CA GLY A 88 4.98 -11.17 21.04
C GLY A 88 3.57 -11.32 21.61
N GLU A 89 2.90 -10.20 21.85
CA GLU A 89 1.48 -10.11 22.23
C GLU A 89 0.87 -8.87 21.55
N PHE A 90 -0.16 -9.07 20.73
CA PHE A 90 -0.89 -8.04 20.01
C PHE A 90 -2.17 -7.67 20.77
N ARG A 91 -2.19 -6.48 21.38
CA ARG A 91 -3.30 -6.01 22.23
C ARG A 91 -4.41 -5.41 21.38
N LEU A 92 -5.56 -6.08 21.36
CA LEU A 92 -6.64 -5.76 20.44
C LEU A 92 -7.40 -4.46 20.81
N GLU A 93 -7.52 -4.18 22.11
CA GLU A 93 -8.27 -3.03 22.64
C GLU A 93 -7.46 -1.73 22.72
N ASP A 94 -6.16 -1.73 22.40
CA ASP A 94 -5.36 -0.50 22.41
C ASP A 94 -5.86 0.48 21.31
N ASP A 95 -6.00 1.76 21.64
CA ASP A 95 -6.52 2.81 20.75
C ASP A 95 -5.48 3.40 19.79
N GLN A 96 -4.20 3.18 20.09
CA GLN A 96 -3.04 3.56 19.30
C GLN A 96 -2.30 2.27 18.98
N GLU A 97 -2.10 1.96 17.70
CA GLU A 97 -1.19 0.88 17.34
C GLU A 97 0.23 1.38 17.65
N THR A 98 0.88 0.76 18.63
CA THR A 98 2.22 1.19 19.04
C THR A 98 3.18 0.99 17.88
N HIS A 99 3.61 2.09 17.24
CA HIS A 99 4.71 2.08 16.28
C HIS A 99 5.94 1.48 16.95
N VAL A 100 6.18 0.21 16.66
CA VAL A 100 7.45 -0.40 16.98
C VAL A 100 8.09 -0.68 15.63
N ASN A 101 9.15 0.05 15.33
CA ASN A 101 9.91 -0.10 14.10
C ASN A 101 10.54 -1.49 14.09
N ARG A 102 10.02 -2.39 13.25
CA ARG A 102 10.37 -3.81 13.26
C ARG A 102 10.34 -4.33 11.84
N GLU A 103 11.23 -5.28 11.54
CA GLU A 103 11.23 -5.90 10.21
C GLU A 103 9.84 -6.50 9.94
N PRO A 104 9.24 -6.16 8.79
CA PRO A 104 7.93 -6.67 8.48
C PRO A 104 7.96 -8.19 8.39
N GLN A 105 6.99 -8.85 9.00
CA GLN A 105 6.82 -10.27 8.79
C GLN A 105 6.18 -10.48 7.42
N GLU A 106 6.60 -11.56 6.75
CA GLU A 106 5.92 -12.12 5.58
C GLU A 106 5.12 -13.35 6.02
N PRO A 107 4.06 -13.18 6.83
CA PRO A 107 3.30 -14.33 7.25
C PRO A 107 2.55 -14.88 6.03
N GLN A 108 2.63 -16.19 5.81
CA GLN A 108 1.86 -16.83 4.72
C GLN A 108 0.34 -16.72 4.95
N ASN A 109 -0.07 -16.48 6.19
CA ASN A 109 -1.47 -16.34 6.59
C ASN A 109 -1.62 -15.21 7.59
N VAL A 110 -2.79 -14.57 7.63
CA VAL A 110 -3.08 -13.47 8.56
C VAL A 110 -4.43 -13.64 9.19
N TYR A 111 -4.59 -13.07 10.38
CA TYR A 111 -5.84 -12.98 11.10
C TYR A 111 -6.55 -11.69 10.71
N VAL A 112 -7.79 -11.81 10.24
CA VAL A 112 -8.72 -10.68 10.13
C VAL A 112 -9.54 -10.64 11.41
N LEU A 113 -9.53 -9.50 12.09
CA LEU A 113 -10.11 -9.31 13.41
C LEU A 113 -11.14 -8.19 13.34
N LEU A 114 -12.40 -8.54 13.60
CA LEU A 114 -13.53 -7.63 13.55
C LEU A 114 -14.01 -7.32 14.97
N ARG A 115 -14.10 -6.04 15.31
CA ARG A 115 -14.62 -5.60 16.61
C ARG A 115 -16.03 -5.07 16.46
N TYR A 116 -16.94 -5.61 17.26
CA TYR A 116 -18.33 -5.15 17.34
C TYR A 116 -18.69 -4.66 18.73
N GLU A 117 -19.49 -3.59 18.79
CA GLU A 117 -20.14 -3.05 20.00
C GLU A 117 -21.62 -2.83 19.73
N LYS A 118 -22.49 -3.42 20.56
CA LYS A 118 -23.95 -3.35 20.40
C LYS A 118 -24.38 -3.64 18.95
N ALA A 119 -23.80 -4.70 18.36
CA ALA A 119 -23.95 -5.13 16.97
C ALA A 119 -23.39 -4.18 15.87
N SER A 120 -22.85 -3.00 16.21
CA SER A 120 -22.19 -2.10 15.27
C SER A 120 -20.70 -2.44 15.13
N PRO A 121 -20.14 -2.49 13.90
CA PRO A 121 -18.70 -2.61 13.72
C PRO A 121 -18.02 -1.32 14.21
N VAL A 122 -16.92 -1.46 14.93
CA VAL A 122 -16.16 -0.30 15.45
C VAL A 122 -14.68 -0.31 15.05
N ARG A 123 -14.17 -1.45 14.60
CA ARG A 123 -12.76 -1.60 14.17
C ARG A 123 -12.57 -2.86 13.34
N VAL A 124 -11.69 -2.78 12.34
CA VAL A 124 -11.12 -3.94 11.65
C VAL A 124 -9.61 -3.90 11.80
N ARG A 125 -9.00 -5.00 12.23
CA ARG A 125 -7.54 -5.13 12.40
C ARG A 125 -7.02 -6.37 11.69
N ILE A 126 -5.73 -6.34 11.33
CA ILE A 126 -5.01 -7.49 10.79
C ILE A 126 -3.82 -7.81 11.70
N ALA A 127 -3.58 -9.09 11.92
CA ALA A 127 -2.36 -9.57 12.58
C ALA A 127 -1.74 -10.74 11.80
N GLY A 128 -0.42 -10.88 11.83
CA GLY A 128 0.25 -12.05 11.26
C GLY A 128 -0.17 -13.34 11.96
N ALA A 129 -0.39 -14.42 11.21
CA ALA A 129 -0.67 -15.71 11.81
C ALA A 129 0.53 -16.18 12.64
N GLY A 130 0.26 -16.67 13.86
CA GLY A 130 1.28 -17.03 14.84
C GLY A 130 1.42 -16.04 16.00
N CYS A 131 0.90 -14.81 15.87
CA CYS A 131 0.94 -13.85 16.97
C CYS A 131 -0.06 -14.19 18.08
N ARG A 132 0.37 -13.96 19.34
CA ARG A 132 -0.53 -14.06 20.50
C ARG A 132 -1.42 -12.82 20.52
N LEU A 133 -2.73 -13.00 20.59
CA LEU A 133 -3.69 -11.89 20.65
C LEU A 133 -4.11 -11.68 22.11
N ASN A 134 -4.14 -10.44 22.59
CA ASN A 134 -4.71 -10.10 23.89
C ASN A 134 -5.98 -9.30 23.68
N ALA A 135 -7.13 -9.92 23.99
CA ALA A 135 -8.44 -9.36 23.70
C ALA A 135 -8.99 -8.44 24.81
N GLY A 136 -8.17 -8.09 25.81
CA GLY A 136 -8.51 -7.02 26.77
C GLY A 136 -9.75 -7.26 27.62
N GLY A 137 -10.13 -8.52 27.84
CA GLY A 137 -11.34 -8.91 28.58
C GLY A 137 -12.60 -9.01 27.71
N VAL A 138 -12.50 -8.75 26.40
CA VAL A 138 -13.63 -8.85 25.46
C VAL A 138 -13.76 -10.29 24.95
N ASN A 139 -14.99 -10.80 24.85
CA ASN A 139 -15.26 -12.13 24.30
C ASN A 139 -14.69 -12.28 22.88
N PHE A 140 -14.17 -13.46 22.57
CA PHE A 140 -13.51 -13.71 21.29
C PHE A 140 -14.11 -14.94 20.60
N SER A 141 -14.76 -14.75 19.46
CA SER A 141 -15.26 -15.83 18.61
C SER A 141 -14.29 -16.08 17.46
N TRP A 142 -13.82 -17.32 17.32
CA TRP A 142 -12.96 -17.78 16.23
C TRP A 142 -13.76 -18.56 15.19
N LEU A 143 -13.65 -18.16 13.92
CA LEU A 143 -14.32 -18.80 12.79
C LEU A 143 -13.30 -19.56 11.94
N PRO A 144 -13.30 -20.90 11.96
CA PRO A 144 -12.43 -21.70 11.13
C PRO A 144 -12.95 -21.80 9.68
N GLN A 145 -12.07 -22.15 8.75
CA GLN A 145 -12.43 -22.51 7.35
C GLN A 145 -13.14 -21.41 6.55
N VAL A 146 -12.84 -20.14 6.82
CA VAL A 146 -13.33 -19.02 6.00
C VAL A 146 -12.66 -19.04 4.63
N THR A 147 -13.47 -18.98 3.57
CA THR A 147 -12.96 -18.89 2.19
C THR A 147 -12.55 -17.46 1.85
N PRO A 148 -11.60 -17.24 0.91
CA PRO A 148 -11.28 -15.90 0.44
C PRO A 148 -12.49 -15.15 -0.10
N GLN A 149 -13.39 -15.84 -0.82
CA GLN A 149 -14.60 -15.25 -1.38
C GLN A 149 -15.55 -14.72 -0.28
N ASP A 150 -15.78 -15.51 0.77
CA ASP A 150 -16.63 -15.10 1.90
C ASP A 150 -16.04 -13.89 2.64
N SER A 151 -14.74 -13.91 2.89
CA SER A 151 -14.02 -12.80 3.54
C SER A 151 -14.11 -11.52 2.72
N LEU A 152 -13.82 -11.58 1.41
CA LEU A 152 -13.89 -10.44 0.50
C LEU A 152 -15.32 -9.86 0.43
N ALA A 153 -16.34 -10.71 0.37
CA ALA A 153 -17.74 -10.27 0.35
C ALA A 153 -18.14 -9.55 1.64
N LEU A 154 -17.74 -10.07 2.81
CA LEU A 154 -17.97 -9.43 4.10
C LEU A 154 -17.25 -8.08 4.20
N LEU A 155 -15.95 -8.04 3.87
CA LEU A 155 -15.13 -6.83 3.98
C LEU A 155 -15.60 -5.76 3.01
N ALA A 156 -15.96 -6.11 1.77
CA ALA A 156 -16.55 -5.17 0.81
C ALA A 156 -17.88 -4.58 1.32
N THR A 157 -18.68 -5.39 2.04
CA THR A 157 -19.90 -4.89 2.70
C THR A 157 -19.57 -3.89 3.80
N LEU A 158 -18.57 -4.17 4.65
CA LEU A 158 -18.14 -3.26 5.71
C LEU A 158 -17.62 -1.93 5.14
N VAL A 159 -16.79 -1.97 4.10
CA VAL A 159 -16.27 -0.77 3.42
C VAL A 159 -17.40 0.11 2.91
N ASN A 160 -18.43 -0.47 2.28
CA ASN A 160 -19.55 0.29 1.73
C ASN A 160 -20.52 0.82 2.81
N GLN A 161 -20.75 0.05 3.88
CA GLN A 161 -21.69 0.44 4.94
C GLN A 161 -21.10 1.43 5.95
N GLN A 162 -19.78 1.46 6.09
CA GLN A 162 -19.06 2.26 7.08
C GLN A 162 -18.13 3.27 6.39
N ALA A 163 -18.52 3.79 5.24
CA ALA A 163 -17.68 4.68 4.43
C ALA A 163 -17.24 5.97 5.16
N ASP A 164 -17.98 6.40 6.19
CA ASP A 164 -17.66 7.56 7.01
C ASP A 164 -16.88 7.22 8.31
N ASP A 165 -16.75 5.93 8.66
CA ASP A 165 -15.94 5.46 9.79
C ASP A 165 -14.57 5.00 9.29
N HIS A 166 -13.58 5.88 9.43
CA HIS A 166 -12.21 5.62 9.01
C HIS A 166 -11.63 4.31 9.58
N ARG A 167 -11.89 3.98 10.85
CA ARG A 167 -11.29 2.81 11.50
C ARG A 167 -11.82 1.49 10.94
N VAL A 168 -13.09 1.47 10.52
CA VAL A 168 -13.69 0.28 9.91
C VAL A 168 -13.34 0.21 8.43
N MET A 169 -13.51 1.32 7.71
CA MET A 169 -13.31 1.38 6.26
C MET A 169 -11.85 1.13 5.88
N GLU A 170 -10.88 1.81 6.49
CA GLU A 170 -9.46 1.65 6.16
C GLU A 170 -8.95 0.27 6.55
N GLY A 171 -9.33 -0.22 7.74
CA GLY A 171 -8.98 -1.56 8.19
C GLY A 171 -9.56 -2.66 7.30
N ALA A 172 -10.78 -2.49 6.78
CA ALA A 172 -11.39 -3.43 5.86
C ALA A 172 -10.75 -3.37 4.46
N LEU A 173 -10.40 -2.19 3.94
CA LEU A 173 -9.67 -2.05 2.69
C LEU A 173 -8.27 -2.67 2.76
N PHE A 174 -7.54 -2.43 3.86
CA PHE A 174 -6.26 -3.07 4.11
C PHE A 174 -6.40 -4.60 4.19
N ALA A 175 -7.48 -5.09 4.81
CA ALA A 175 -7.75 -6.52 4.86
C ALA A 175 -8.02 -7.10 3.47
N ILE A 176 -8.80 -6.41 2.63
CA ILE A 176 -9.00 -6.79 1.23
C ILE A 176 -7.65 -6.84 0.51
N SER A 177 -6.83 -5.80 0.59
CA SER A 177 -5.56 -5.72 -0.14
C SER A 177 -4.57 -6.83 0.24
N ALA A 178 -4.61 -7.29 1.50
CA ALA A 178 -3.74 -8.33 2.03
C ALA A 178 -4.08 -9.75 1.53
N HIS A 179 -5.25 -9.99 0.96
CA HIS A 179 -5.66 -11.34 0.51
C HIS A 179 -4.75 -11.86 -0.62
N ALA A 180 -4.28 -13.11 -0.51
CA ALA A 180 -3.56 -13.77 -1.63
C ALA A 180 -4.43 -13.97 -2.88
N ALA A 181 -5.75 -14.06 -2.69
CA ALA A 181 -6.70 -14.34 -3.76
C ALA A 181 -6.71 -13.22 -4.83
N PRO A 182 -6.68 -13.55 -6.13
CA PRO A 182 -6.70 -12.55 -7.20
C PRO A 182 -7.99 -11.72 -7.20
N GLU A 183 -9.11 -12.29 -6.72
CA GLU A 183 -10.40 -11.61 -6.57
C GLU A 183 -10.32 -10.36 -5.68
N ALA A 184 -9.32 -10.26 -4.81
CA ALA A 184 -9.07 -9.08 -4.00
C ALA A 184 -8.73 -7.86 -4.88
N THR A 185 -7.93 -8.05 -5.94
CA THR A 185 -7.63 -6.99 -6.90
C THR A 185 -8.92 -6.53 -7.59
N SER A 186 -9.75 -7.47 -8.06
CA SER A 186 -11.05 -7.15 -8.68
C SER A 186 -12.00 -6.44 -7.71
N THR A 187 -11.99 -6.81 -6.43
CA THR A 187 -12.79 -6.16 -5.38
C THR A 187 -12.35 -4.71 -5.17
N LEU A 188 -11.04 -4.45 -5.09
CA LEU A 188 -10.50 -3.09 -5.00
C LEU A 188 -10.84 -2.26 -6.25
N VAL A 189 -10.75 -2.84 -7.45
CA VAL A 189 -11.17 -2.17 -8.70
C VAL A 189 -12.65 -1.81 -8.68
N GLN A 190 -13.52 -2.70 -8.20
CA GLN A 190 -14.95 -2.41 -8.06
C GLN A 190 -15.20 -1.23 -7.10
N ILE A 191 -14.50 -1.18 -5.98
CA ILE A 191 -14.62 -0.08 -5.01
C ILE A 191 -14.08 1.23 -5.62
N ALA A 192 -12.89 1.19 -6.22
CA ALA A 192 -12.24 2.33 -6.89
C ALA A 192 -13.06 2.89 -8.06
N THR A 193 -13.97 2.09 -8.62
CA THR A 193 -14.84 2.48 -9.74
C THR A 193 -16.31 2.68 -9.38
N SER A 194 -16.66 2.52 -8.10
CA SER A 194 -18.03 2.66 -7.61
C SER A 194 -18.52 4.11 -7.60
N ALA A 195 -19.83 4.31 -7.49
CA ALA A 195 -20.44 5.64 -7.32
C ALA A 195 -20.29 6.20 -5.89
N SER A 196 -19.43 5.60 -5.06
CA SER A 196 -19.18 5.98 -3.67
C SER A 196 -18.40 7.30 -3.56
N SER A 197 -18.03 7.71 -2.34
CA SER A 197 -17.26 8.94 -2.11
C SER A 197 -15.91 8.95 -2.85
N GLU A 198 -15.45 10.14 -3.21
CA GLU A 198 -14.11 10.34 -3.81
C GLU A 198 -13.00 9.76 -2.92
N HIS A 199 -13.10 10.00 -1.60
CA HIS A 199 -12.14 9.47 -0.62
C HIS A 199 -12.06 7.94 -0.64
N LEU A 200 -13.21 7.25 -0.68
CA LEU A 200 -13.22 5.79 -0.71
C LEU A 200 -12.60 5.24 -2.01
N ARG A 201 -12.90 5.87 -3.15
CA ARG A 201 -12.28 5.47 -4.42
C ARG A 201 -10.77 5.60 -4.39
N GLU A 202 -10.27 6.67 -3.78
CA GLU A 202 -8.83 6.93 -3.64
C GLU A 202 -8.15 5.94 -2.72
N GLN A 203 -8.75 5.61 -1.57
CA GLN A 203 -8.18 4.59 -0.68
C GLN A 203 -8.10 3.22 -1.38
N ALA A 204 -9.11 2.85 -2.17
CA ALA A 204 -9.06 1.61 -2.95
C ALA A 204 -7.99 1.64 -4.05
N ALA A 205 -7.83 2.77 -4.76
CA ALA A 205 -6.77 2.95 -5.76
C ALA A 205 -5.37 2.89 -5.13
N PHE A 206 -5.18 3.54 -3.99
CA PHE A 206 -3.93 3.46 -3.22
C PHE A 206 -3.54 2.02 -2.91
N TRP A 207 -4.48 1.19 -2.41
CA TRP A 207 -4.19 -0.21 -2.12
C TRP A 207 -3.90 -1.07 -3.35
N LEU A 208 -4.46 -0.73 -4.52
CA LEU A 208 -4.04 -1.34 -5.80
C LEU A 208 -2.57 -1.03 -6.09
N GLY A 209 -2.16 0.23 -5.95
CA GLY A 209 -0.78 0.67 -6.16
C GLY A 209 0.19 -0.02 -5.21
N VAL A 210 -0.09 0.01 -3.92
CA VAL A 210 0.86 -0.40 -2.88
C VAL A 210 1.06 -1.92 -2.82
N GLN A 211 -0.02 -2.70 -2.85
CA GLN A 211 0.05 -4.13 -2.50
C GLN A 211 -0.11 -5.08 -3.67
N ARG A 212 -0.76 -4.67 -4.76
CA ARG A 212 -1.23 -5.63 -5.78
C ARG A 212 -0.24 -5.85 -6.92
N GLY A 213 0.99 -5.32 -6.81
CA GLY A 213 2.08 -5.55 -7.75
C GLY A 213 1.69 -5.22 -9.20
N HIS A 214 2.06 -6.10 -10.14
CA HIS A 214 1.76 -5.96 -11.57
C HIS A 214 0.25 -5.82 -11.85
N GLU A 215 -0.57 -6.68 -11.24
CA GLU A 215 -2.03 -6.62 -11.42
C GLU A 215 -2.62 -5.31 -10.88
N GLY A 216 -2.04 -4.79 -9.78
CA GLY A 216 -2.34 -3.47 -9.25
C GLY A 216 -1.99 -2.35 -10.23
N PHE A 217 -0.81 -2.43 -10.85
CA PHE A 217 -0.38 -1.47 -11.88
C PHE A 217 -1.33 -1.47 -13.08
N LEU A 218 -1.67 -2.65 -13.62
CA LEU A 218 -2.63 -2.78 -14.73
C LEU A 218 -4.01 -2.22 -14.34
N ALA A 219 -4.45 -2.44 -13.10
CA ALA A 219 -5.68 -1.87 -12.59
C ALA A 219 -5.63 -0.34 -12.55
N LEU A 220 -4.56 0.26 -12.00
CA LEU A 220 -4.36 1.72 -12.00
C LEU A 220 -4.35 2.31 -13.42
N LYS A 221 -3.67 1.65 -14.37
CA LYS A 221 -3.70 2.01 -15.79
C LYS A 221 -5.12 2.02 -16.35
N SER A 222 -5.92 1.00 -16.04
CA SER A 222 -7.32 0.95 -16.47
C SER A 222 -8.17 2.07 -15.86
N LEU A 223 -7.94 2.43 -14.59
CA LEU A 223 -8.59 3.58 -13.95
C LEU A 223 -8.21 4.89 -14.67
N GLU A 224 -6.92 5.10 -14.90
CA GLU A 224 -6.39 6.27 -15.61
C GLU A 224 -7.02 6.42 -17.01
N GLU A 225 -7.11 5.33 -17.77
CA GLU A 225 -7.70 5.32 -19.11
C GLU A 225 -9.21 5.62 -19.07
N LYS A 226 -9.93 4.96 -18.16
CA LYS A 226 -11.39 5.09 -18.01
C LYS A 226 -11.82 6.52 -17.70
N TRP A 227 -11.04 7.24 -16.89
CA TRP A 227 -11.28 8.66 -16.60
C TRP A 227 -10.11 9.53 -17.05
N SER A 228 -9.65 9.28 -18.27
CA SER A 228 -8.52 10.01 -18.87
C SER A 228 -8.73 11.53 -18.95
N GLY A 229 -9.97 12.02 -18.91
CA GLY A 229 -10.30 13.45 -18.83
C GLY A 229 -10.19 14.07 -17.44
N ASP A 230 -10.08 13.28 -16.36
CA ASP A 230 -10.07 13.78 -14.98
C ASP A 230 -8.64 14.06 -14.51
N ALA A 231 -8.23 15.33 -14.62
CA ALA A 231 -6.92 15.80 -14.19
C ALA A 231 -6.62 15.56 -12.71
N ARG A 232 -7.65 15.69 -11.85
CA ARG A 232 -7.50 15.55 -10.41
C ARG A 232 -7.28 14.09 -10.03
N LEU A 233 -7.99 13.17 -10.69
CA LEU A 233 -7.71 11.75 -10.56
C LEU A 233 -6.29 11.42 -11.02
N ARG A 234 -5.90 11.84 -12.24
CA ARG A 234 -4.54 11.57 -12.75
C ARG A 234 -3.46 12.11 -11.81
N GLU A 235 -3.64 13.31 -11.28
CA GLU A 235 -2.73 13.87 -10.26
C GLU A 235 -2.60 12.95 -9.04
N LYS A 236 -3.70 12.41 -8.52
CA LYS A 236 -3.67 11.48 -7.37
C LYS A 236 -3.03 10.14 -7.71
N LEU A 237 -3.33 9.60 -8.89
CA LEU A 237 -2.74 8.34 -9.36
C LEU A 237 -1.21 8.41 -9.49
N THR A 238 -0.61 9.61 -9.64
CA THR A 238 0.87 9.73 -9.59
C THR A 238 1.46 9.25 -8.26
N PHE A 239 0.75 9.42 -7.14
CA PHE A 239 1.19 8.84 -5.87
C PHE A 239 1.01 7.32 -5.89
N ASP A 240 -0.14 6.83 -6.36
CA ASP A 240 -0.41 5.38 -6.37
C ASP A 240 0.60 4.61 -7.25
N PHE A 241 0.97 5.17 -8.41
CA PHE A 241 2.06 4.63 -9.25
C PHE A 241 3.42 4.73 -8.55
N SER A 242 3.68 5.78 -7.76
CA SER A 242 4.96 5.90 -7.03
C SER A 242 5.11 4.83 -5.97
N GLN A 243 4.00 4.39 -5.39
CA GLN A 243 3.98 3.32 -4.38
C GLN A 243 4.04 1.91 -5.00
N ASN A 244 3.79 1.74 -6.30
CA ASN A 244 3.78 0.43 -6.95
C ASN A 244 5.18 -0.06 -7.32
N SER A 245 5.50 -1.31 -7.01
CA SER A 245 6.83 -1.90 -7.25
C SER A 245 7.04 -2.41 -8.68
N ASP A 246 6.02 -2.41 -9.53
CA ASP A 246 6.13 -2.80 -10.93
C ASP A 246 6.95 -1.76 -11.71
N PRO A 247 7.94 -2.18 -12.54
CA PRO A 247 8.72 -1.25 -13.36
C PRO A 247 7.86 -0.39 -14.30
N GLY A 248 6.73 -0.92 -14.77
CA GLY A 248 5.79 -0.19 -15.61
C GLY A 248 5.15 1.02 -14.90
N ALA A 249 5.08 1.01 -13.57
CA ALA A 249 4.58 2.15 -12.81
C ALA A 249 5.58 3.33 -12.83
N GLU A 250 6.89 3.05 -12.85
CA GLU A 250 7.91 4.08 -13.03
C GLU A 250 7.87 4.65 -14.46
N ASP A 251 7.78 3.77 -15.46
CA ASP A 251 7.63 4.19 -16.86
C ASP A 251 6.38 5.07 -17.06
N GLU A 252 5.28 4.72 -16.38
CA GLU A 252 4.05 5.50 -16.41
C GLU A 252 4.22 6.87 -15.75
N LEU A 253 4.88 6.96 -14.60
CA LEU A 253 5.20 8.25 -13.99
C LEU A 253 6.06 9.12 -14.90
N ILE A 254 7.05 8.54 -15.57
CA ILE A 254 7.89 9.24 -16.54
C ILE A 254 7.03 9.73 -17.71
N ARG A 255 6.10 8.92 -18.23
CA ARG A 255 5.16 9.33 -19.28
C ARG A 255 4.29 10.50 -18.82
N MET A 256 3.73 10.44 -17.60
CA MET A 256 2.91 11.51 -17.04
C MET A 256 3.72 12.80 -16.87
N ALA A 257 4.95 12.72 -16.35
CA ALA A 257 5.84 13.87 -16.19
C ALA A 257 6.17 14.55 -17.53
N LYS A 258 6.30 13.78 -18.62
CA LYS A 258 6.66 14.30 -19.94
C LYS A 258 5.45 14.77 -20.76
N ASN A 259 4.34 14.05 -20.68
CA ASN A 259 3.27 14.12 -21.69
C ASN A 259 1.88 14.41 -21.14
N ASP A 260 1.67 14.50 -19.82
CA ASP A 260 0.34 14.83 -19.32
C ASP A 260 -0.07 16.24 -19.78
N PRO A 261 -1.29 16.43 -20.31
CA PRO A 261 -1.74 17.75 -20.75
C PRO A 261 -1.75 18.78 -19.60
N GLU A 262 -1.94 18.34 -18.36
CA GLU A 262 -2.09 19.21 -17.20
C GLU A 262 -0.76 19.43 -16.48
N ALA A 263 -0.34 20.69 -16.41
CA ALA A 263 0.89 21.10 -15.74
C ALA A 263 0.95 20.65 -14.26
N LYS A 264 -0.21 20.56 -13.61
CA LYS A 264 -0.29 20.10 -12.22
C LYS A 264 0.10 18.63 -12.09
N VAL A 265 -0.39 17.78 -13.00
CA VAL A 265 -0.07 16.34 -13.05
C VAL A 265 1.39 16.13 -13.39
N ARG A 266 1.92 16.81 -14.42
CA ARG A 266 3.36 16.74 -14.77
C ARG A 266 4.24 17.08 -13.57
N GLY A 267 3.92 18.17 -12.89
CA GLY A 267 4.61 18.61 -11.68
C GLY A 267 4.59 17.61 -10.53
N GLN A 268 3.44 16.96 -10.28
CA GLN A 268 3.30 15.96 -9.24
C GLN A 268 4.07 14.67 -9.58
N ALA A 269 4.05 14.24 -10.85
CA ALA A 269 4.83 13.10 -11.30
C ALA A 269 6.34 13.33 -11.13
N LEU A 270 6.85 14.53 -11.46
CA LEU A 270 8.26 14.89 -11.25
C LEU A 270 8.67 14.80 -9.77
N PHE A 271 7.79 15.25 -8.86
CA PHE A 271 8.03 15.13 -7.43
C PHE A 271 8.18 13.66 -7.01
N TRP A 272 7.25 12.80 -7.42
CA TRP A 272 7.30 11.38 -7.05
C TRP A 272 8.44 10.61 -7.71
N ILE A 273 8.81 10.96 -8.95
CA ILE A 273 10.01 10.44 -9.61
C ILE A 273 11.26 10.73 -8.77
N ALA A 274 11.40 11.96 -8.24
CA ALA A 274 12.53 12.31 -7.38
C ALA A 274 12.59 11.48 -6.09
N GLN A 275 11.42 11.19 -5.49
CA GLN A 275 11.32 10.39 -4.27
C GLN A 275 11.59 8.90 -4.50
N LYS A 276 11.19 8.35 -5.65
CA LYS A 276 11.23 6.90 -5.93
C LYS A 276 12.47 6.47 -6.71
N ALA A 277 12.78 7.17 -7.81
CA ALA A 277 13.65 6.65 -8.88
C ALA A 277 15.15 6.96 -8.66
N GLY A 278 15.50 7.75 -7.64
CA GLY A 278 16.88 8.11 -7.33
C GLY A 278 17.69 8.47 -8.57
N LYS A 279 18.71 7.66 -8.90
CA LYS A 279 19.60 7.83 -10.06
C LYS A 279 18.91 7.92 -11.42
N HIS A 280 17.78 7.22 -11.59
CA HIS A 280 17.02 7.21 -12.84
C HIS A 280 16.17 8.49 -13.02
N ALA A 281 15.92 9.25 -11.94
CA ALA A 281 15.14 10.50 -11.99
C ALA A 281 15.85 11.62 -12.77
N THR A 282 17.19 11.69 -12.68
CA THR A 282 17.98 12.86 -13.11
C THR A 282 17.75 13.22 -14.59
N GLN A 283 17.66 12.24 -15.48
CA GLN A 283 17.44 12.51 -16.90
C GLN A 283 16.05 13.12 -17.14
N THR A 284 15.00 12.54 -16.56
CA THR A 284 13.62 13.05 -16.72
C THR A 284 13.48 14.46 -16.15
N LEU A 285 14.11 14.74 -15.01
CA LEU A 285 14.11 16.06 -14.39
C LEU A 285 14.82 17.11 -15.25
N THR A 286 16.01 16.79 -15.77
CA THR A 286 16.76 17.73 -16.62
C THR A 286 16.07 17.98 -17.96
N GLU A 287 15.49 16.95 -18.58
CA GLU A 287 14.66 17.09 -19.78
C GLU A 287 13.44 18.00 -19.53
N SER A 288 12.76 17.85 -18.39
CA SER A 288 11.63 18.72 -18.03
C SER A 288 12.05 20.18 -17.84
N ILE A 289 13.17 20.44 -17.16
CA ILE A 289 13.72 21.80 -16.98
C ILE A 289 14.03 22.47 -18.32
N GLN A 290 14.55 21.70 -19.27
CA GLN A 290 14.88 22.21 -20.59
C GLN A 290 13.63 22.44 -21.44
N ASN A 291 12.73 21.45 -21.50
CA ASN A 291 11.75 21.34 -22.57
C ASN A 291 10.29 21.58 -22.17
N ASP A 292 9.92 21.55 -20.88
CA ASP A 292 8.52 21.78 -20.49
C ASP A 292 8.06 23.17 -20.94
N PRO A 293 6.85 23.34 -21.52
CA PRO A 293 6.37 24.66 -21.91
C PRO A 293 6.10 25.58 -20.71
N GLU A 294 5.78 25.02 -19.55
CA GLU A 294 5.33 25.77 -18.38
C GLU A 294 6.48 26.03 -17.40
N THR A 295 6.71 27.31 -17.08
CA THR A 295 7.78 27.72 -16.17
C THR A 295 7.59 27.12 -14.77
N ASP A 296 6.35 26.98 -14.30
CA ASP A 296 6.09 26.39 -12.98
C ASP A 296 6.41 24.90 -12.93
N VAL A 297 6.26 24.17 -14.04
CA VAL A 297 6.69 22.76 -14.10
C VAL A 297 8.22 22.67 -14.08
N LYS A 298 8.92 23.55 -14.83
CA LYS A 298 10.39 23.65 -14.75
C LYS A 298 10.87 23.90 -13.32
N LYS A 299 10.22 24.81 -12.59
CA LYS A 299 10.55 25.11 -11.19
C LYS A 299 10.32 23.91 -10.27
N LYS A 300 9.24 23.14 -10.47
CA LYS A 300 9.02 21.87 -9.77
C LYS A 300 10.10 20.85 -10.08
N ALA A 301 10.57 20.75 -11.32
CA ALA A 301 11.69 19.89 -11.69
C ALA A 301 13.01 20.33 -11.02
N VAL A 302 13.27 21.64 -10.91
CA VAL A 302 14.42 22.17 -10.14
C VAL A 302 14.29 21.81 -8.65
N PHE A 303 13.10 21.97 -8.06
CA PHE A 303 12.87 21.52 -6.69
C PHE A 303 13.12 20.01 -6.54
N ALA A 304 12.61 19.20 -7.46
CA ALA A 304 12.84 17.76 -7.48
C ALA A 304 14.34 17.40 -7.54
N LEU A 305 15.17 18.11 -8.33
CA LEU A 305 16.63 17.94 -8.32
C LEU A 305 17.24 18.19 -6.93
N SER A 306 16.70 19.12 -6.15
CA SER A 306 17.17 19.39 -4.79
C SER A 306 16.86 18.27 -3.78
N GLN A 307 15.90 17.40 -4.10
CA GLN A 307 15.53 16.25 -3.25
C GLN A 307 16.36 15.01 -3.57
N LEU A 308 17.13 15.00 -4.66
CA LEU A 308 18.04 13.91 -4.99
C LEU A 308 19.24 13.85 -4.04
N PRO A 309 19.94 12.69 -3.95
CA PRO A 309 21.24 12.60 -3.29
C PRO A 309 22.18 13.74 -3.73
N LYS A 310 22.92 14.33 -2.77
CA LYS A 310 23.69 15.56 -3.01
C LYS A 310 24.72 15.40 -4.13
N ASP A 311 25.31 14.23 -4.27
CA ASP A 311 26.28 13.88 -5.32
C ASP A 311 25.68 13.99 -6.73
N GLU A 312 24.37 13.85 -6.86
CA GLU A 312 23.63 13.93 -8.13
C GLU A 312 22.90 15.26 -8.30
N GLY A 313 22.16 15.71 -7.28
CA GLY A 313 21.33 16.91 -7.35
C GLY A 313 22.14 18.19 -7.45
N VAL A 314 23.20 18.35 -6.65
CA VAL A 314 24.00 19.59 -6.60
C VAL A 314 24.69 19.91 -7.93
N PRO A 315 25.38 18.98 -8.61
CA PRO A 315 25.93 19.24 -9.93
C PRO A 315 24.89 19.69 -10.96
N GLN A 316 23.69 19.09 -10.94
CA GLN A 316 22.62 19.47 -11.87
C GLN A 316 22.05 20.86 -11.55
N LEU A 317 21.89 21.19 -10.27
CA LEU A 317 21.48 22.53 -9.86
C LEU A 317 22.49 23.60 -10.27
N ILE A 318 23.80 23.34 -10.16
CA ILE A 318 24.85 24.23 -10.67
C ILE A 318 24.70 24.40 -12.19
N HIS A 319 24.55 23.30 -12.93
CA HIS A 319 24.38 23.34 -14.38
C HIS A 319 23.16 24.19 -14.80
N VAL A 320 22.02 24.04 -14.10
CA VAL A 320 20.82 24.84 -14.35
C VAL A 320 21.06 26.32 -14.05
N ALA A 321 21.75 26.64 -12.94
CA ALA A 321 22.08 28.00 -12.55
C ALA A 321 23.02 28.71 -13.56
N GLU A 322 23.87 27.95 -14.26
CA GLU A 322 24.79 28.45 -15.28
C GLU A 322 24.16 28.60 -16.66
N THR A 323 23.34 27.63 -17.08
CA THR A 323 22.98 27.46 -18.50
C THR A 323 21.54 27.80 -18.84
N ASN A 324 20.61 27.76 -17.87
CA ASN A 324 19.19 27.91 -18.18
C ASN A 324 18.86 29.35 -18.61
N THR A 325 18.16 29.51 -19.72
CA THR A 325 17.84 30.85 -20.26
C THR A 325 16.68 31.53 -19.52
N ASN A 326 15.84 30.78 -18.81
CA ASN A 326 14.73 31.33 -18.05
C ASN A 326 15.22 31.87 -16.69
N PRO A 327 15.15 33.19 -16.43
CA PRO A 327 15.66 33.77 -15.19
C PRO A 327 14.95 33.26 -13.92
N ALA A 328 13.66 32.92 -14.01
CA ALA A 328 12.91 32.39 -12.87
C ALA A 328 13.41 30.98 -12.49
N VAL A 329 13.71 30.15 -13.49
CA VAL A 329 14.28 28.81 -13.28
C VAL A 329 15.70 28.89 -12.71
N ARG A 330 16.54 29.79 -13.25
CA ARG A 330 17.87 30.02 -12.67
C ARG A 330 17.80 30.47 -11.22
N LYS A 331 16.89 31.39 -10.90
CA LYS A 331 16.70 31.90 -9.54
C LYS A 331 16.38 30.77 -8.56
N ASP A 332 15.51 29.84 -8.93
CA ASP A 332 15.18 28.70 -8.08
C ASP A 332 16.38 27.75 -7.90
N ALA A 333 17.20 27.56 -8.95
CA ALA A 333 18.43 26.77 -8.82
C ALA A 333 19.41 27.40 -7.82
N TYR A 334 19.62 28.73 -7.88
CA TYR A 334 20.41 29.46 -6.87
C TYR A 334 19.83 29.32 -5.46
N PHE A 335 18.51 29.40 -5.33
CA PHE A 335 17.83 29.22 -4.04
C PHE A 335 18.13 27.85 -3.43
N TRP A 336 17.93 26.76 -4.19
CA TRP A 336 18.17 25.40 -3.70
C TRP A 336 19.65 25.09 -3.47
N LEU A 337 20.57 25.64 -4.28
CA LEU A 337 22.00 25.59 -4.01
C LEU A 337 22.35 26.21 -2.66
N GLY A 338 21.73 27.34 -2.31
CA GLY A 338 21.88 27.98 -1.00
C GLY A 338 21.36 27.13 0.16
N GLN A 339 20.36 26.27 -0.05
CA GLN A 339 19.83 25.34 0.96
C GLN A 339 20.62 24.02 1.06
N SER A 340 21.45 23.69 0.06
CA SER A 340 22.09 22.36 -0.05
C SER A 340 23.11 22.04 1.05
N GLN A 341 23.70 23.06 1.67
CA GLN A 341 24.84 22.94 2.59
C GLN A 341 26.01 22.12 1.98
N ASP A 342 26.13 22.12 0.65
CA ASP A 342 27.18 21.38 -0.06
C ASP A 342 28.37 22.31 -0.37
N PRO A 343 29.62 21.92 -0.06
CA PRO A 343 30.80 22.74 -0.35
C PRO A 343 30.95 23.12 -1.83
N ARG A 344 30.47 22.28 -2.76
CA ARG A 344 30.50 22.57 -4.20
C ARG A 344 29.55 23.72 -4.56
N ALA A 345 28.36 23.74 -3.95
CA ALA A 345 27.41 24.83 -4.10
C ALA A 345 27.99 26.14 -3.54
N LEU A 346 28.64 26.09 -2.37
CA LEU A 346 29.30 27.26 -1.79
C LEU A 346 30.40 27.80 -2.71
N ALA A 347 31.30 26.95 -3.19
CA ALA A 347 32.37 27.34 -4.10
C ALA A 347 31.84 27.99 -5.39
N PHE A 348 30.77 27.43 -5.96
CA PHE A 348 30.10 28.00 -7.12
C PHE A 348 29.49 29.39 -6.82
N LEU A 349 28.76 29.52 -5.72
CA LEU A 349 28.15 30.81 -5.32
C LEU A 349 29.22 31.89 -5.07
N GLU A 350 30.34 31.55 -4.43
CA GLU A 350 31.47 32.46 -4.26
C GLU A 350 32.07 32.91 -5.60
N GLN A 351 32.19 31.99 -6.56
CA GLN A 351 32.70 32.31 -7.89
C GLN A 351 31.78 33.29 -8.60
N VAL A 352 30.46 33.11 -8.49
CA VAL A 352 29.47 34.00 -9.12
C VAL A 352 29.51 35.40 -8.50
N LEU A 353 29.63 35.51 -7.18
CA LEU A 353 29.67 36.81 -6.47
C LEU A 353 30.96 37.62 -6.70
N LYS A 354 32.04 36.97 -7.17
CA LYS A 354 33.31 37.63 -7.51
C LYS A 354 33.34 38.21 -8.94
N ARG A 355 32.34 37.90 -9.76
CA ARG A 355 32.16 38.46 -11.10
C ARG A 355 31.31 39.72 -11.02
#